data_AF-A0A840DW36-F1
#
_entry.id   AF-A0A840DW36-F1
#
_cell.length_a   1.000
_cell.length_b   1.000
_cell.length_c   1.000
_cell.angle_alpha   90.00
_cell.angle_beta   90.00
_cell.angle_gamma   90.00
#
_symmetry.space_group_name_H-M   'P 1'
#
loop_
_entity.id
_entity.type
_entity.pdbx_description
1 polymer ?
#
loop_
_entity_poly.entity_id
_entity_poly.type
_entity_poly.pdbx_seq_one_letter_code
_entity_poly.pdbx_strand_id
1 'polypeptide(L)'
;NNSEYLEHQKNLNIQVIFGNPPYSVGQKNENDNAKKTPYPLLDNHIREIYAAQSKTPFVQALYDSYIRAIRWASDRIDNAGIIGFVSGSGYIEKSTMDGLRKSLAKEFSSIYVLNLRGDIRKNMLSNGAAQEGENVFGNGSMTGIAITLFIKKPNVTESCKIYYHDIGDNLSTEKKLGMIQDFGSVGGITRSKQGWKIITPDKHGDWIHQRDESFETFLALGDKKGYGKKLFENFSCGLKTNRDAWTYNSSREFLKKNMNNMITFYNSEVERFNTTYRHSDRKTRANAVDNFVNSDVKKISWSHNIKQELVKEKLFKFECYSLTQSLYRPFTKQWLYYNRIFNDGVYQMPRIFPIGQAVKNQVIQVSAVGGRSGFSVLMTKNLPNHDAIDKGQCFPRYIYEDNIVSKNKNKKQSHLFTNFTQESKTANLQRHDA
;
A
#
# COMPACT_ATOMS: atom_id res chain seq x y z
N ASN A 1 -37.54 -21.27 5.95
CA ASN A 1 -36.50 -21.06 6.98
C ASN A 1 -35.12 -21.01 6.35
N ASN A 2 -34.56 -19.82 6.07
CA ASN A 2 -33.18 -19.70 5.54
C ASN A 2 -32.12 -20.27 6.49
N SER A 3 -32.42 -20.32 7.80
CA SER A 3 -31.52 -20.85 8.82
C SER A 3 -31.33 -22.37 8.73
N GLU A 4 -32.40 -23.14 8.46
CA GLU A 4 -32.32 -24.61 8.36
C GLU A 4 -31.56 -25.07 7.12
N TYR A 5 -31.77 -24.40 5.99
CA TYR A 5 -31.00 -24.66 4.76
C TYR A 5 -29.50 -24.38 4.97
N LEU A 6 -29.16 -23.30 5.67
CA LEU A 6 -27.77 -22.96 5.97
C LEU A 6 -27.12 -24.00 6.88
N GLU A 7 -27.80 -24.46 7.93
CA GLU A 7 -27.28 -25.52 8.80
C GLU A 7 -27.09 -26.84 8.04
N HIS A 8 -28.04 -27.20 7.16
CA HIS A 8 -27.86 -28.35 6.29
C HIS A 8 -26.64 -28.20 5.38
N GLN A 9 -26.47 -27.03 4.74
CA GLN A 9 -25.32 -26.74 3.88
C GLN A 9 -23.97 -26.78 4.62
N LYS A 10 -23.92 -26.34 5.88
CA LYS A 10 -22.69 -26.41 6.70
C LYS A 10 -22.23 -27.84 6.91
N ASN A 11 -23.16 -28.78 7.05
CA ASN A 11 -22.87 -30.19 7.31
C ASN A 11 -22.50 -30.99 6.04
N LEU A 12 -22.70 -30.43 4.85
CA LEU A 12 -22.33 -31.09 3.60
C LEU A 12 -20.79 -31.15 3.43
N ASN A 13 -20.30 -32.26 2.89
CA ASN A 13 -18.91 -32.35 2.44
C ASN A 13 -18.76 -31.68 1.06
N ILE A 14 -18.43 -30.38 1.05
CA ILE A 14 -18.32 -29.61 -0.18
C ILE A 14 -16.97 -29.90 -0.85
N GLN A 15 -17.03 -30.49 -2.04
CA GLN A 15 -15.86 -30.83 -2.84
C GLN A 15 -15.60 -29.85 -4.00
N VAL A 16 -16.59 -29.02 -4.35
CA VAL A 16 -16.46 -28.05 -5.45
C VAL A 16 -17.01 -26.71 -5.00
N ILE A 17 -16.20 -25.67 -5.13
CA ILE A 17 -16.59 -24.27 -4.91
C ILE A 17 -16.19 -23.48 -6.14
N PHE A 18 -17.12 -22.74 -6.75
CA PHE A 18 -16.80 -21.91 -7.90
C PHE A 18 -17.57 -20.59 -7.88
N GLY A 19 -17.10 -19.60 -8.63
CA GLY A 19 -17.80 -18.35 -8.82
C GLY A 19 -16.91 -17.14 -9.11
N ASN A 20 -17.52 -15.97 -9.02
CA ASN A 20 -16.86 -14.67 -9.16
C ASN A 20 -16.95 -13.94 -7.80
N PRO A 21 -16.00 -14.12 -6.87
CA PRO A 21 -16.05 -13.47 -5.57
C PRO A 21 -15.92 -11.94 -5.69
N PRO A 22 -16.44 -11.15 -4.73
CA PRO A 22 -16.37 -9.68 -4.81
C PRO A 22 -14.94 -9.15 -4.66
N TYR A 23 -14.64 -8.03 -5.31
CA TYR A 23 -13.32 -7.36 -5.27
C TYR A 23 -13.42 -6.04 -4.50
N SER A 24 -12.77 -5.94 -3.33
CA SER A 24 -12.75 -4.71 -2.56
C SER A 24 -11.62 -4.72 -1.54
N VAL A 25 -10.69 -3.76 -1.62
CA VAL A 25 -9.60 -3.57 -0.65
C VAL A 25 -10.02 -2.64 0.52
N GLY A 26 -11.00 -1.76 0.30
CA GLY A 26 -11.52 -0.81 1.28
C GLY A 26 -12.28 0.34 0.63
N GLN A 27 -12.67 1.34 1.44
CA GLN A 27 -13.25 2.59 0.96
C GLN A 27 -12.23 3.44 0.16
N LYS A 28 -12.72 4.29 -0.75
CA LYS A 28 -11.84 5.16 -1.57
C LYS A 28 -11.39 6.38 -0.78
N ASN A 29 -12.29 6.97 0.02
CA ASN A 29 -12.02 8.10 0.88
C ASN A 29 -12.56 7.84 2.30
N GLU A 30 -11.90 8.38 3.32
CA GLU A 30 -12.38 8.36 4.70
C GLU A 30 -13.68 9.15 4.91
N ASN A 31 -14.01 10.08 4.00
CA ASN A 31 -15.29 10.77 4.00
C ASN A 31 -16.46 9.85 3.57
N ASP A 32 -16.20 8.73 2.89
CA ASP A 32 -17.27 7.82 2.43
C ASP A 32 -17.92 7.05 3.60
N ASN A 33 -17.22 6.93 4.73
CA ASN A 33 -17.64 6.17 5.92
C ASN A 33 -18.14 4.73 5.61
N ALA A 34 -17.70 4.15 4.50
CA ALA A 34 -18.09 2.84 4.01
C ALA A 34 -17.04 1.77 4.41
N LYS A 35 -16.80 1.64 5.72
CA LYS A 35 -15.83 0.68 6.26
C LYS A 35 -16.25 -0.75 5.91
N LYS A 36 -15.24 -1.60 5.67
CA LYS A 36 -15.45 -3.02 5.44
C LYS A 36 -16.12 -3.70 6.62
N THR A 37 -17.00 -4.64 6.32
CA THR A 37 -17.51 -5.60 7.30
C THR A 37 -16.35 -6.41 7.88
N PRO A 38 -16.19 -6.45 9.22
CA PRO A 38 -15.20 -7.29 9.87
C PRO A 38 -15.64 -8.75 9.86
N TYR A 39 -14.70 -9.67 9.60
CA TYR A 39 -14.93 -11.11 9.74
C TYR A 39 -13.83 -11.70 10.63
N PRO A 40 -13.90 -11.52 11.97
CA PRO A 40 -12.76 -11.76 12.86
C PRO A 40 -12.11 -13.14 12.72
N LEU A 41 -12.90 -14.21 12.60
CA LEU A 41 -12.38 -15.56 12.43
C LEU A 41 -11.63 -15.74 11.10
N LEU A 42 -12.24 -15.30 9.99
CA LEU A 42 -11.63 -15.38 8.66
C LEU A 42 -10.39 -14.49 8.55
N ASP A 43 -10.47 -13.27 9.08
CA ASP A 43 -9.36 -12.31 9.11
C ASP A 43 -8.21 -12.84 9.97
N ASN A 44 -8.51 -13.57 11.06
CA ASN A 44 -7.50 -14.25 11.86
C ASN A 44 -6.79 -15.38 11.09
N HIS A 45 -7.52 -16.18 10.33
CA HIS A 45 -6.91 -17.21 9.47
C HIS A 45 -6.02 -16.60 8.39
N ILE A 46 -6.45 -15.49 7.75
CA ILE A 46 -5.60 -14.75 6.80
C ILE A 46 -4.31 -14.28 7.47
N ARG A 47 -4.40 -13.75 8.69
CA ARG A 47 -3.24 -13.30 9.47
C ARG A 47 -2.27 -14.45 9.76
N GLU A 48 -2.79 -15.59 10.21
CA GLU A 48 -1.98 -16.73 10.64
C GLU A 48 -1.38 -17.51 9.48
N ILE A 49 -2.08 -17.61 8.36
CA ILE A 49 -1.66 -18.42 7.22
C ILE A 49 -0.95 -17.58 6.16
N TYR A 50 -1.53 -16.44 5.76
CA TYR A 50 -0.97 -15.63 4.67
C TYR A 50 -0.01 -14.56 5.18
N ALA A 51 -0.45 -13.72 6.13
CA ALA A 51 0.35 -12.58 6.58
C ALA A 51 1.62 -13.04 7.33
N ALA A 52 1.55 -14.10 8.13
CA ALA A 52 2.69 -14.64 8.86
C ALA A 52 3.83 -15.16 7.96
N GLN A 53 3.52 -15.55 6.72
CA GLN A 53 4.51 -16.02 5.73
C GLN A 53 5.09 -14.86 4.89
N SER A 54 4.55 -13.66 5.02
CA SER A 54 4.99 -12.49 4.27
C SER A 54 6.16 -11.80 4.96
N LYS A 55 7.14 -11.35 4.16
CA LYS A 55 8.24 -10.50 4.67
C LYS A 55 7.86 -9.02 4.74
N THR A 56 6.73 -8.61 4.15
CA THR A 56 6.30 -7.20 4.16
C THR A 56 5.44 -6.87 5.38
N PRO A 57 5.63 -5.70 6.03
CA PRO A 57 4.69 -5.22 7.04
C PRO A 57 3.36 -4.75 6.44
N PHE A 58 3.28 -4.55 5.13
CA PHE A 58 2.09 -4.01 4.44
C PHE A 58 1.15 -5.11 3.95
N VAL A 59 0.43 -5.72 4.88
CA VAL A 59 -0.45 -6.87 4.63
C VAL A 59 -1.92 -6.50 4.35
N GLN A 60 -2.26 -5.21 4.29
CA GLN A 60 -3.65 -4.75 4.11
C GLN A 60 -4.32 -5.33 2.86
N ALA A 61 -3.55 -5.52 1.78
CA ALA A 61 -4.08 -6.05 0.52
C ALA A 61 -4.52 -7.53 0.65
N LEU A 62 -3.98 -8.29 1.61
CA LEU A 62 -4.41 -9.67 1.87
C LEU A 62 -5.85 -9.76 2.39
N TYR A 63 -6.42 -8.65 2.85
CA TYR A 63 -7.80 -8.58 3.33
C TYR A 63 -8.77 -8.10 2.24
N ASP A 64 -8.36 -8.10 0.97
CA ASP A 64 -9.29 -7.95 -0.16
C ASP A 64 -10.36 -9.04 -0.12
N SER A 65 -11.60 -8.70 -0.46
CA SER A 65 -12.74 -9.61 -0.42
C SER A 65 -12.55 -10.88 -1.27
N TYR A 66 -11.80 -10.83 -2.38
CA TYR A 66 -11.53 -12.04 -3.17
C TYR A 66 -10.48 -12.94 -2.51
N ILE A 67 -9.53 -12.38 -1.76
CA ILE A 67 -8.58 -13.16 -0.94
C ILE A 67 -9.29 -13.79 0.25
N ARG A 68 -10.23 -13.06 0.87
CA ARG A 68 -11.15 -13.62 1.88
C ARG A 68 -11.95 -14.79 1.31
N ALA A 69 -12.46 -14.68 0.08
CA ALA A 69 -13.16 -15.78 -0.57
C ALA A 69 -12.25 -16.98 -0.85
N ILE A 70 -11.00 -16.76 -1.30
CA ILE A 70 -10.00 -17.84 -1.46
C ILE A 70 -9.74 -18.52 -0.12
N ARG A 71 -9.47 -17.77 0.96
CA ARG A 71 -9.23 -18.35 2.29
C ARG A 71 -10.45 -19.13 2.78
N TRP A 72 -11.65 -18.53 2.70
CA TRP A 72 -12.88 -19.18 3.13
C TRP A 72 -13.15 -20.47 2.36
N ALA A 73 -12.96 -20.47 1.04
CA ALA A 73 -13.14 -21.67 0.22
C ALA A 73 -12.09 -22.74 0.52
N SER A 74 -10.85 -22.31 0.78
CA SER A 74 -9.75 -23.21 1.17
C SER A 74 -9.97 -23.85 2.53
N ASP A 75 -10.64 -23.15 3.46
CA ASP A 75 -11.05 -23.69 4.76
C ASP A 75 -12.31 -24.56 4.65
N ARG A 76 -13.21 -24.25 3.70
CA ARG A 76 -14.48 -24.96 3.51
C ARG A 76 -14.32 -26.31 2.80
N ILE A 77 -13.35 -26.42 1.89
CA ILE A 77 -12.95 -27.69 1.28
C ILE A 77 -11.94 -28.37 2.21
N ASP A 78 -12.26 -29.59 2.62
CA ASP A 78 -11.42 -30.41 3.48
C ASP A 78 -10.21 -30.98 2.68
N ASN A 79 -10.06 -32.31 2.61
CA ASN A 79 -8.85 -32.94 2.05
C ASN A 79 -8.88 -33.15 0.52
N ALA A 80 -10.05 -33.09 -0.11
CA ALA A 80 -10.22 -33.37 -1.53
C ALA A 80 -11.26 -32.43 -2.15
N GLY A 81 -10.89 -31.75 -3.25
CA GLY A 81 -11.82 -30.88 -3.94
C GLY A 81 -11.16 -29.86 -4.87
N ILE A 82 -11.99 -29.04 -5.50
CA ILE A 82 -11.61 -28.04 -6.49
C ILE A 82 -12.26 -26.71 -6.15
N ILE A 83 -11.45 -25.64 -6.18
CA ILE A 83 -11.92 -24.25 -6.10
C ILE A 83 -11.68 -23.59 -7.45
N GLY A 84 -12.72 -23.05 -8.09
CA GLY A 84 -12.62 -22.37 -9.38
C GLY A 84 -13.12 -20.94 -9.34
N PHE A 85 -12.22 -19.96 -9.39
CA PHE A 85 -12.61 -18.54 -9.31
C PHE A 85 -12.17 -17.71 -10.51
N VAL A 86 -13.04 -16.77 -10.89
CA VAL A 86 -12.67 -15.60 -11.69
C VAL A 86 -12.44 -14.45 -10.71
N SER A 87 -11.19 -14.03 -10.54
CA SER A 87 -10.83 -13.07 -9.48
C SER A 87 -9.73 -12.10 -9.92
N GLY A 88 -9.44 -11.11 -9.07
CA GLY A 88 -8.32 -10.19 -9.31
C GLY A 88 -6.99 -10.94 -9.42
N SER A 89 -6.20 -10.67 -10.46
CA SER A 89 -4.92 -11.35 -10.75
C SER A 89 -3.75 -10.84 -9.92
N GLY A 90 -3.94 -9.79 -9.12
CA GLY A 90 -2.85 -9.10 -8.43
C GLY A 90 -2.02 -9.99 -7.50
N TYR A 91 -2.56 -11.09 -6.98
CA TYR A 91 -1.83 -12.02 -6.13
C TYR A 91 -0.72 -12.79 -6.85
N ILE A 92 -0.78 -12.88 -8.19
CA ILE A 92 0.20 -13.61 -9.01
C ILE A 92 1.59 -12.94 -8.95
N GLU A 93 1.64 -11.61 -8.92
CA GLU A 93 2.91 -10.86 -9.04
C GLU A 93 3.17 -9.84 -7.93
N LYS A 94 2.15 -9.36 -7.20
CA LYS A 94 2.37 -8.25 -6.24
C LYS A 94 3.30 -8.70 -5.11
N SER A 95 4.25 -7.85 -4.77
CA SER A 95 5.24 -8.07 -3.71
C SER A 95 4.61 -8.28 -2.33
N THR A 96 3.43 -7.69 -2.08
CA THR A 96 2.70 -7.83 -0.81
C THR A 96 1.94 -9.14 -0.66
N MET A 97 1.97 -10.01 -1.69
CA MET A 97 1.19 -11.24 -1.76
C MET A 97 2.10 -12.49 -1.75
N ASP A 98 3.37 -12.32 -1.39
CA ASP A 98 4.36 -13.40 -1.27
C ASP A 98 3.92 -14.48 -0.26
N GLY A 99 3.41 -14.05 0.90
CA GLY A 99 2.91 -14.95 1.93
C GLY A 99 1.71 -15.78 1.45
N LEU A 100 0.78 -15.16 0.74
CA LEU A 100 -0.35 -15.85 0.10
C LEU A 100 0.14 -16.90 -0.91
N ARG A 101 1.03 -16.52 -1.84
CA ARG A 101 1.56 -17.45 -2.85
C ARG A 101 2.24 -18.66 -2.23
N LYS A 102 3.04 -18.46 -1.17
CA LYS A 102 3.68 -19.56 -0.42
C LYS A 102 2.67 -20.48 0.23
N SER A 103 1.62 -19.95 0.84
CA SER A 103 0.61 -20.77 1.53
C SER A 103 -0.23 -21.54 0.54
N LEU A 104 -0.65 -20.93 -0.58
CA LEU A 104 -1.35 -21.63 -1.66
C LEU A 104 -0.52 -22.81 -2.21
N ALA A 105 0.79 -22.62 -2.40
CA ALA A 105 1.69 -23.68 -2.86
C ALA A 105 1.92 -24.80 -1.81
N LYS A 106 1.56 -24.59 -0.54
CA LYS A 106 1.59 -25.63 0.50
C LYS A 106 0.25 -26.35 0.65
N GLU A 107 -0.85 -25.63 0.47
CA GLU A 107 -2.21 -26.13 0.74
C GLU A 107 -2.82 -26.92 -0.43
N PHE A 108 -2.38 -26.66 -1.65
CA PHE A 108 -2.92 -27.27 -2.85
C PHE A 108 -1.91 -28.21 -3.51
N SER A 109 -2.42 -29.27 -4.14
CA SER A 109 -1.62 -30.21 -4.92
C SER A 109 -1.30 -29.69 -6.32
N SER A 110 -2.21 -28.90 -6.89
CA SER A 110 -2.02 -28.26 -8.18
C SER A 110 -2.82 -26.96 -8.27
N ILE A 111 -2.25 -25.98 -8.97
CA ILE A 111 -2.89 -24.69 -9.23
C ILE A 111 -2.80 -24.40 -10.73
N TYR A 112 -3.92 -24.12 -11.37
CA TYR A 112 -3.98 -23.68 -12.76
C TYR A 112 -4.38 -22.21 -12.81
N VAL A 113 -3.54 -21.37 -13.44
CA VAL A 113 -3.73 -19.93 -13.52
C VAL A 113 -3.77 -19.52 -14.98
N LEU A 114 -4.95 -19.19 -15.48
CA LEU A 114 -5.11 -18.48 -16.75
C LEU A 114 -5.17 -16.98 -16.45
N ASN A 115 -4.07 -16.27 -16.69
CA ASN A 115 -3.99 -14.83 -16.52
C ASN A 115 -4.63 -14.13 -17.72
N LEU A 116 -5.79 -13.52 -17.50
CA LEU A 116 -6.53 -12.76 -18.51
C LEU A 116 -6.05 -11.30 -18.61
N ARG A 117 -5.12 -10.89 -17.75
CA ARG A 117 -4.55 -9.55 -17.74
C ARG A 117 -5.63 -8.47 -17.58
N GLY A 118 -5.48 -7.33 -18.24
CA GLY A 118 -6.46 -6.25 -18.21
C GLY A 118 -6.35 -5.36 -16.97
N ASP A 119 -5.18 -5.27 -16.32
CA ASP A 119 -4.96 -4.24 -15.29
C ASP A 119 -4.80 -2.87 -15.94
N ILE A 120 -5.92 -2.17 -16.13
CA ILE A 120 -5.98 -0.87 -16.79
C ILE A 120 -5.12 0.17 -16.06
N ARG A 121 -5.02 0.10 -14.73
CA ARG A 121 -4.20 1.04 -13.96
C ARG A 121 -2.72 0.77 -14.17
N LYS A 122 -2.30 -0.50 -14.15
CA LYS A 122 -0.92 -0.89 -14.47
C LYS A 122 -0.57 -0.45 -15.89
N ASN A 123 -1.46 -0.64 -16.85
CA ASN A 123 -1.21 -0.26 -18.25
C ASN A 123 -1.08 1.26 -18.42
N MET A 124 -2.01 2.04 -17.86
CA MET A 124 -1.95 3.51 -17.92
C MET A 124 -0.72 4.07 -17.22
N LEU A 125 -0.37 3.55 -16.03
CA LEU A 125 0.78 4.05 -15.27
C LEU A 125 2.12 3.64 -15.90
N SER A 126 2.18 2.49 -16.57
CA SER A 126 3.34 2.07 -17.35
C SER A 126 3.39 2.69 -18.75
N ASN A 127 2.47 3.59 -19.09
CA ASN A 127 2.33 4.17 -20.43
C ASN A 127 2.25 3.11 -21.54
N GLY A 128 1.49 2.04 -21.29
CA GLY A 128 1.28 0.92 -22.21
C GLY A 128 2.38 -0.14 -22.20
N ALA A 129 3.51 0.09 -21.52
CA ALA A 129 4.62 -0.86 -21.50
C ALA A 129 4.28 -2.19 -20.81
N ALA A 130 3.30 -2.20 -19.90
CA ALA A 130 2.80 -3.44 -19.34
C ALA A 130 2.14 -4.32 -20.40
N GLN A 131 1.46 -3.75 -21.41
CA GLN A 131 0.74 -4.43 -22.50
C GLN A 131 -0.55 -5.16 -22.10
N GLU A 132 -1.21 -4.73 -21.02
CA GLU A 132 -2.33 -5.48 -20.39
C GLU A 132 -3.55 -5.74 -21.31
N GLY A 133 -3.70 -4.96 -22.38
CA GLY A 133 -4.89 -4.95 -23.21
C GLY A 133 -6.13 -4.49 -22.44
N GLU A 134 -7.30 -4.91 -22.91
CA GLU A 134 -8.58 -4.54 -22.28
C GLU A 134 -8.97 -5.47 -21.14
N ASN A 135 -9.88 -5.00 -20.28
CA ASN A 135 -10.39 -5.79 -19.17
C ASN A 135 -11.57 -6.67 -19.61
N VAL A 136 -11.61 -7.94 -19.21
CA VAL A 136 -12.71 -8.85 -19.57
C VAL A 136 -14.07 -8.48 -18.99
N PHE A 137 -14.11 -7.61 -17.97
CA PHE A 137 -15.35 -7.02 -17.44
C PHE A 137 -15.62 -5.60 -17.98
N GLY A 138 -14.90 -5.17 -19.01
CA GLY A 138 -15.01 -3.82 -19.57
C GLY A 138 -14.87 -2.74 -18.50
N ASN A 139 -15.83 -1.81 -18.45
CA ASN A 139 -15.86 -0.72 -17.47
C ASN A 139 -16.20 -1.16 -16.03
N GLY A 140 -16.61 -2.42 -15.82
CA GLY A 140 -16.96 -2.96 -14.51
C GLY A 140 -15.75 -3.18 -13.59
N SER A 141 -14.54 -3.30 -14.14
CA SER A 141 -13.30 -3.47 -13.38
C SER A 141 -12.12 -2.83 -14.09
N MET A 142 -11.21 -2.23 -13.31
CA MET A 142 -9.89 -1.79 -13.80
C MET A 142 -8.76 -2.69 -13.31
N THR A 143 -9.08 -3.73 -12.54
CA THR A 143 -8.10 -4.65 -11.95
C THR A 143 -7.87 -5.80 -12.92
N GLY A 144 -6.62 -6.25 -13.08
CA GLY A 144 -6.33 -7.44 -13.87
C GLY A 144 -7.08 -8.66 -13.35
N ILE A 145 -7.46 -9.56 -14.25
CA ILE A 145 -8.32 -10.71 -13.96
C ILE A 145 -7.57 -12.02 -14.25
N ALA A 146 -7.81 -13.03 -13.44
CA ALA A 146 -7.36 -14.40 -13.69
C ALA A 146 -8.49 -15.39 -13.42
N ILE A 147 -8.53 -16.45 -14.24
CA ILE A 147 -9.30 -17.67 -13.95
C ILE A 147 -8.34 -18.63 -13.26
N THR A 148 -8.68 -19.04 -12.04
CA THR A 148 -7.79 -19.88 -11.23
C THR A 148 -8.52 -21.11 -10.71
N LEU A 149 -7.91 -22.28 -10.91
CA LEU A 149 -8.33 -23.54 -10.31
C LEU A 149 -7.32 -23.95 -9.23
N PHE A 150 -7.79 -24.14 -8.01
CA PHE A 150 -7.02 -24.70 -6.90
C PHE A 150 -7.49 -26.12 -6.62
N ILE A 151 -6.58 -27.10 -6.64
CA ILE A 151 -6.93 -28.52 -6.54
C ILE A 151 -6.30 -29.12 -5.30
N LYS A 152 -7.13 -29.64 -4.39
CA LYS A 152 -6.70 -30.49 -3.27
C LYS A 152 -6.91 -31.96 -3.64
N LYS A 153 -5.86 -32.75 -3.44
CA LYS A 153 -5.90 -34.21 -3.59
C LYS A 153 -5.42 -34.82 -2.28
N PRO A 154 -6.09 -35.87 -1.78
CA PRO A 154 -5.64 -36.56 -0.59
C PRO A 154 -4.32 -37.28 -0.88
N ASN A 155 -3.48 -37.44 0.14
CA ASN A 155 -2.27 -38.28 0.11
C ASN A 155 -1.20 -37.87 -0.94
N VAL A 156 -1.11 -36.58 -1.30
CA VAL A 156 -0.03 -36.08 -2.15
C VAL A 156 1.19 -35.74 -1.30
N THR A 157 2.31 -36.38 -1.60
CA THR A 157 3.63 -36.12 -0.99
C THR A 157 4.48 -35.15 -1.82
N GLU A 158 4.13 -34.95 -3.09
CA GLU A 158 4.81 -34.04 -4.00
C GLU A 158 4.48 -32.57 -3.69
N SER A 159 5.41 -31.67 -4.02
CA SER A 159 5.17 -30.22 -3.98
C SER A 159 4.09 -29.80 -4.98
N CYS A 160 3.34 -28.75 -4.65
CA CYS A 160 2.32 -28.18 -5.53
C CYS A 160 2.85 -27.89 -6.94
N LYS A 161 2.15 -28.39 -7.97
CA LYS A 161 2.43 -28.06 -9.38
C LYS A 161 1.63 -26.84 -9.81
N ILE A 162 2.32 -25.77 -10.20
CA ILE A 162 1.68 -24.53 -10.64
C ILE A 162 1.76 -24.44 -12.16
N TYR A 163 0.61 -24.44 -12.82
CA TYR A 163 0.44 -24.32 -14.27
C TYR A 163 -0.03 -22.90 -14.57
N TYR A 164 0.78 -22.13 -15.27
CA TYR A 164 0.50 -20.75 -15.65
C TYR A 164 0.34 -20.62 -17.15
N HIS A 165 -0.67 -19.89 -17.59
CA HIS A 165 -0.86 -19.49 -18.97
C HIS A 165 -1.21 -18.01 -19.02
N ASP A 166 -0.51 -17.26 -19.86
CA ASP A 166 -0.80 -15.86 -20.13
C ASP A 166 -1.61 -15.78 -21.42
N ILE A 167 -2.75 -15.08 -21.39
CA ILE A 167 -3.62 -14.96 -22.57
C ILE A 167 -2.97 -14.17 -23.71
N GLY A 168 -2.00 -13.29 -23.42
CA GLY A 168 -1.24 -12.54 -24.41
C GLY A 168 -1.35 -11.01 -24.33
N ASP A 169 -0.54 -10.34 -25.15
CA ASP A 169 -0.34 -8.89 -25.14
C ASP A 169 -1.38 -8.11 -25.93
N ASN A 170 -1.81 -6.98 -25.37
CA ASN A 170 -2.64 -5.96 -26.02
C ASN A 170 -3.92 -6.50 -26.69
N LEU A 171 -4.50 -7.56 -26.14
CA LEU A 171 -5.73 -8.15 -26.65
C LEU A 171 -6.97 -7.35 -26.22
N SER A 172 -7.94 -7.23 -27.12
CA SER A 172 -9.27 -6.69 -26.81
C SER A 172 -10.08 -7.67 -25.97
N THR A 173 -11.16 -7.17 -25.38
CA THR A 173 -12.09 -7.97 -24.58
C THR A 173 -12.66 -9.14 -25.39
N GLU A 174 -13.10 -8.87 -26.62
CA GLU A 174 -13.69 -9.87 -27.52
C GLU A 174 -12.70 -10.96 -27.87
N LYS A 175 -11.44 -10.60 -28.16
CA LYS A 175 -10.38 -11.58 -28.46
C LYS A 175 -10.10 -12.48 -27.27
N LYS A 176 -10.02 -11.91 -26.06
CA LYS A 176 -9.81 -12.69 -24.83
C LYS A 176 -10.96 -13.66 -24.59
N LEU A 177 -12.21 -13.22 -24.74
CA LEU A 177 -13.39 -14.07 -24.58
C LEU A 177 -13.46 -15.16 -25.66
N GLY A 178 -13.14 -14.83 -26.91
CA GLY A 178 -13.04 -15.80 -28.01
C GLY A 178 -12.00 -16.89 -27.72
N MET A 179 -10.80 -16.51 -27.24
CA MET A 179 -9.78 -17.49 -26.85
C MET A 179 -10.23 -18.41 -25.71
N ILE A 180 -10.95 -17.88 -24.70
CA ILE A 180 -11.51 -18.71 -23.62
C ILE A 180 -12.50 -19.72 -24.19
N GLN A 181 -13.36 -19.30 -25.12
CA GLN A 181 -14.31 -20.18 -25.81
C GLN A 181 -13.60 -21.26 -26.63
N ASP A 182 -12.56 -20.89 -27.39
CA ASP A 182 -11.76 -21.80 -28.20
C ASP A 182 -10.99 -22.82 -27.34
N PHE A 183 -10.48 -22.40 -26.18
CA PHE A 183 -9.88 -23.33 -25.22
C PHE A 183 -10.93 -24.32 -24.68
N GLY A 184 -12.10 -23.83 -24.31
CA GLY A 184 -13.24 -24.61 -23.78
C GLY A 184 -13.00 -25.33 -22.44
N SER A 185 -11.75 -25.64 -22.09
CA SER A 185 -11.33 -26.29 -20.84
C SER A 185 -9.82 -26.18 -20.63
N VAL A 186 -9.34 -26.60 -19.46
CA VAL A 186 -7.90 -26.77 -19.16
C VAL A 186 -7.19 -27.62 -20.23
N GLY A 187 -7.88 -28.65 -20.75
CA GLY A 187 -7.33 -29.51 -21.79
C GLY A 187 -7.15 -28.82 -23.15
N GLY A 188 -7.97 -27.82 -23.46
CA GLY A 188 -7.76 -27.03 -24.69
C GLY A 188 -6.53 -26.14 -24.62
N ILE A 189 -6.23 -25.58 -23.45
CA ILE A 189 -4.97 -24.84 -23.23
C ILE A 189 -3.78 -25.79 -23.41
N THR A 190 -3.85 -27.02 -22.88
CA THR A 190 -2.81 -28.04 -23.08
C THR A 190 -2.56 -28.36 -24.56
N ARG A 191 -3.62 -28.37 -25.39
CA ARG A 191 -3.52 -28.62 -26.85
C ARG A 191 -3.15 -27.36 -27.65
N SER A 192 -3.21 -26.18 -27.04
CA SER A 192 -2.83 -24.93 -27.69
C SER A 192 -1.33 -24.90 -27.94
N LYS A 193 -0.90 -24.11 -28.94
CA LYS A 193 0.51 -23.96 -29.30
C LYS A 193 1.40 -23.49 -28.14
N GLN A 194 0.86 -22.67 -27.24
CA GLN A 194 1.60 -22.09 -26.11
C GLN A 194 1.57 -23.00 -24.87
N GLY A 195 0.54 -23.85 -24.72
CA GLY A 195 0.45 -24.81 -23.62
C GLY A 195 0.41 -24.17 -22.23
N TRP A 196 0.55 -25.01 -21.20
CA TRP A 196 0.77 -24.56 -19.82
C TRP A 196 2.27 -24.43 -19.53
N LYS A 197 2.67 -23.31 -18.95
CA LYS A 197 4.02 -23.15 -18.38
C LYS A 197 4.02 -23.64 -16.94
N ILE A 198 4.89 -24.60 -16.62
CA ILE A 198 5.07 -25.06 -15.25
C ILE A 198 5.97 -24.05 -14.52
N ILE A 199 5.51 -23.58 -13.36
CA ILE A 199 6.19 -22.62 -12.52
C ILE A 199 6.70 -23.32 -11.25
N THR A 200 7.97 -23.12 -10.95
CA THR A 200 8.57 -23.46 -9.65
C THR A 200 8.76 -22.16 -8.88
N PRO A 201 8.03 -21.90 -7.78
CA PRO A 201 8.22 -20.69 -6.98
C PRO A 201 9.66 -20.56 -6.48
N ASP A 202 10.20 -19.34 -6.48
CA ASP A 202 11.52 -19.08 -5.90
C ASP A 202 11.48 -19.05 -4.36
N LYS A 203 12.66 -18.91 -3.72
CA LYS A 203 12.79 -18.81 -2.24
C LYS A 203 11.98 -17.65 -1.65
N HIS A 204 11.60 -16.68 -2.46
CA HIS A 204 10.83 -15.53 -2.03
C HIS A 204 9.32 -15.70 -2.24
N GLY A 205 8.89 -16.74 -2.95
CA GLY A 205 7.49 -17.04 -3.27
C GLY A 205 7.01 -16.39 -4.56
N ASP A 206 7.90 -15.92 -5.43
CA ASP A 206 7.53 -15.30 -6.70
C ASP A 206 7.26 -16.37 -7.78
N TRP A 207 6.13 -16.25 -8.45
CA TRP A 207 5.71 -17.18 -9.52
C TRP A 207 6.18 -16.72 -10.90
N ILE A 208 6.12 -15.42 -11.14
CA ILE A 208 6.58 -14.79 -12.37
C ILE A 208 7.54 -13.65 -12.03
N HIS A 209 8.37 -13.26 -13.01
CA HIS A 209 9.37 -12.20 -12.84
C HIS A 209 10.30 -12.43 -11.63
N GLN A 210 10.77 -13.68 -11.49
CA GLN A 210 11.65 -14.10 -10.40
C GLN A 210 12.95 -13.29 -10.39
N ARG A 211 13.47 -13.07 -9.19
CA ARG A 211 14.62 -12.20 -8.95
C ARG A 211 15.93 -12.91 -9.27
N ASP A 212 16.92 -12.12 -9.66
CA ASP A 212 18.32 -12.55 -9.69
C ASP A 212 18.94 -12.42 -8.29
N GLU A 213 19.39 -13.55 -7.73
CA GLU A 213 19.96 -13.58 -6.38
C GLU A 213 21.31 -12.85 -6.29
N SER A 214 22.02 -12.66 -7.40
CA SER A 214 23.27 -11.89 -7.41
C SER A 214 23.07 -10.44 -6.98
N PHE A 215 21.84 -9.92 -7.09
CA PHE A 215 21.51 -8.58 -6.62
C PHE A 215 21.74 -8.40 -5.11
N GLU A 216 21.61 -9.46 -4.31
CA GLU A 216 21.85 -9.42 -2.86
C GLU A 216 23.32 -9.14 -2.50
N THR A 217 24.25 -9.23 -3.46
CA THR A 217 25.68 -8.95 -3.26
C THR A 217 26.02 -7.45 -3.31
N PHE A 218 25.17 -6.61 -3.88
CA PHE A 218 25.41 -5.17 -3.96
C PHE A 218 25.23 -4.49 -2.61
N LEU A 219 25.91 -3.35 -2.42
CA LEU A 219 25.77 -2.53 -1.22
C LEU A 219 24.33 -2.01 -1.10
N ALA A 220 23.69 -2.24 0.04
CA ALA A 220 22.37 -1.70 0.32
C ALA A 220 22.39 -0.17 0.35
N LEU A 221 21.43 0.47 -0.31
CA LEU A 221 21.27 1.93 -0.21
C LEU A 221 20.93 2.35 1.21
N GLY A 222 20.03 1.63 1.88
CA GLY A 222 19.67 1.88 3.26
C GLY A 222 18.92 0.70 3.85
N ASP A 223 19.16 0.44 5.14
CA ASP A 223 18.45 -0.56 5.92
C ASP A 223 18.16 0.00 7.32
N LYS A 224 16.89 -0.09 7.75
CA LYS A 224 16.43 0.39 9.05
C LYS A 224 16.58 -0.64 10.16
N LYS A 225 16.73 -1.93 9.81
CA LYS A 225 16.72 -3.05 10.76
C LYS A 225 18.06 -3.78 10.81
N GLY A 226 18.80 -3.82 9.71
CA GLY A 226 20.10 -4.48 9.64
C GLY A 226 21.25 -3.62 10.16
N TYR A 227 22.28 -4.30 10.67
CA TYR A 227 23.56 -3.74 11.07
C TYR A 227 24.63 -3.87 9.96
N GLY A 228 24.23 -4.32 8.76
CA GLY A 228 25.12 -4.47 7.62
C GLY A 228 25.61 -3.13 7.06
N LYS A 229 26.64 -3.17 6.22
CA LYS A 229 27.12 -1.99 5.50
C LYS A 229 25.99 -1.45 4.61
N LYS A 230 25.77 -0.14 4.67
CA LYS A 230 24.77 0.59 3.90
C LYS A 230 25.34 1.94 3.46
N LEU A 231 24.82 2.49 2.37
CA LEU A 231 25.30 3.76 1.83
C LEU A 231 24.75 4.97 2.60
N PHE A 232 23.47 4.93 2.98
CA PHE A 232 22.80 5.96 3.75
C PHE A 232 22.40 5.41 5.13
N GLU A 233 22.73 6.14 6.18
CA GLU A 233 22.33 5.79 7.54
C GLU A 233 20.82 5.98 7.73
N ASN A 234 20.26 7.04 7.14
CA ASN A 234 18.83 7.36 7.19
C ASN A 234 18.20 7.58 5.80
N PHE A 235 16.94 7.20 5.69
CA PHE A 235 16.10 7.43 4.51
C PHE A 235 14.62 7.42 4.90
N SER A 236 13.78 7.96 4.02
CA SER A 236 12.39 8.21 4.34
C SER A 236 11.48 8.00 3.15
N CYS A 237 10.20 7.71 3.38
CA CYS A 237 9.20 7.97 2.35
C CYS A 237 9.06 9.48 2.15
N GLY A 238 8.67 9.90 0.95
CA GLY A 238 8.18 11.27 0.71
C GLY A 238 6.92 11.59 1.54
N LEU A 239 6.55 12.86 1.63
CA LEU A 239 5.45 13.31 2.46
C LEU A 239 4.08 12.87 1.93
N LYS A 240 3.26 12.30 2.81
CA LYS A 240 1.89 11.85 2.51
C LYS A 240 0.88 12.68 3.29
N THR A 241 -0.04 13.34 2.59
CA THR A 241 -1.02 14.23 3.25
C THR A 241 -2.35 13.53 3.53
N ASN A 242 -2.81 12.65 2.61
CA ASN A 242 -4.19 12.17 2.50
C ASN A 242 -5.26 13.26 2.27
N ARG A 243 -4.84 14.47 1.88
CA ARG A 243 -5.71 15.64 1.66
C ARG A 243 -5.03 16.66 0.75
N ASP A 244 -4.47 16.22 -0.38
CA ASP A 244 -3.66 17.08 -1.26
C ASP A 244 -4.44 18.31 -1.74
N ALA A 245 -5.73 18.18 -2.06
CA ALA A 245 -6.58 19.30 -2.46
C ALA A 245 -6.67 20.43 -1.40
N TRP A 246 -6.41 20.11 -0.13
CA TRP A 246 -6.39 21.07 0.98
C TRP A 246 -5.00 21.59 1.28
N THR A 247 -4.00 20.70 1.23
CA THR A 247 -2.64 20.94 1.74
C THR A 247 -1.64 21.37 0.67
N TYR A 248 -1.95 21.19 -0.61
CA TYR A 248 -1.14 21.63 -1.73
C TYR A 248 -1.88 22.68 -2.57
N ASN A 249 -1.15 23.69 -3.06
CA ASN A 249 -1.66 24.62 -4.07
C ASN A 249 -0.51 25.32 -4.81
N SER A 250 -0.71 25.70 -6.07
CA SER A 250 0.26 26.54 -6.79
C SER A 250 0.37 27.96 -6.20
N SER A 251 -0.69 28.47 -5.57
CA SER A 251 -0.71 29.77 -4.90
C SER A 251 -0.63 29.64 -3.38
N ARG A 252 0.33 30.36 -2.80
CA ARG A 252 0.54 30.43 -1.35
C ARG A 252 -0.67 30.99 -0.61
N GLU A 253 -1.27 32.05 -1.15
CA GLU A 253 -2.37 32.74 -0.49
C GLU A 253 -3.67 31.93 -0.56
N PHE A 254 -3.91 31.23 -1.68
CA PHE A 254 -5.02 30.28 -1.75
C PHE A 254 -4.83 29.12 -0.79
N LEU A 255 -3.62 28.54 -0.71
CA LEU A 255 -3.33 27.50 0.29
C LEU A 255 -3.58 27.97 1.72
N LYS A 256 -3.09 29.18 2.07
CA LYS A 256 -3.32 29.79 3.38
C LYS A 256 -4.81 29.91 3.69
N LYS A 257 -5.61 30.47 2.77
CA LYS A 257 -7.05 30.60 2.93
C LYS A 257 -7.73 29.24 3.09
N ASN A 258 -7.37 28.29 2.24
CA ASN A 258 -7.93 26.94 2.22
C ASN A 258 -7.70 26.21 3.55
N MET A 259 -6.45 26.23 4.04
CA MET A 259 -6.09 25.62 5.31
C MET A 259 -6.76 26.31 6.51
N ASN A 260 -6.85 27.65 6.52
CA ASN A 260 -7.58 28.36 7.58
C ASN A 260 -9.04 27.92 7.63
N ASN A 261 -9.72 27.87 6.48
CA ASN A 261 -11.12 27.44 6.41
C ASN A 261 -11.30 26.00 6.93
N MET A 262 -10.44 25.08 6.51
CA MET A 262 -10.49 23.68 6.97
C MET A 262 -10.27 23.55 8.48
N ILE A 263 -9.29 24.28 9.03
CA ILE A 263 -8.95 24.25 10.46
C ILE A 263 -10.10 24.83 11.30
N THR A 264 -10.68 25.95 10.86
CA THR A 264 -11.86 26.53 11.51
C THR A 264 -13.03 25.55 11.50
N PHE A 265 -13.30 24.91 10.37
CA PHE A 265 -14.35 23.91 10.27
C PHE A 265 -14.09 22.70 11.18
N TYR A 266 -12.87 22.17 11.16
CA TYR A 266 -12.45 21.08 12.06
C TYR A 266 -12.69 21.46 13.53
N ASN A 267 -12.28 22.65 13.96
CA ASN A 267 -12.47 23.10 15.33
C ASN A 267 -13.96 23.21 15.70
N SER A 268 -14.81 23.67 14.78
CA SER A 268 -16.27 23.70 15.01
C SER A 268 -16.85 22.30 15.21
N GLU A 269 -16.31 21.28 14.52
CA GLU A 269 -16.72 19.89 14.71
C GLU A 269 -16.24 19.33 16.05
N VAL A 270 -15.05 19.72 16.52
CA VAL A 270 -14.56 19.38 17.87
C VAL A 270 -15.49 19.95 18.94
N GLU A 271 -15.87 21.22 18.83
CA GLU A 271 -16.78 21.88 19.77
C GLU A 271 -18.17 21.22 19.78
N ARG A 272 -18.72 20.93 18.60
CA ARG A 272 -20.00 20.22 18.44
C ARG A 272 -19.92 18.84 19.09
N PHE A 273 -18.86 18.08 18.81
CA PHE A 273 -18.67 16.73 19.34
C PHE A 273 -18.47 16.71 20.86
N ASN A 274 -17.73 17.67 21.41
CA ASN A 274 -17.51 17.80 22.85
C ASN A 274 -18.79 18.17 23.59
N THR A 275 -19.67 18.96 22.97
CA THR A 275 -20.98 19.28 23.55
C THR A 275 -21.87 18.04 23.63
N THR A 276 -21.92 17.23 22.58
CA THR A 276 -22.74 16.01 22.54
C THR A 276 -22.20 14.88 23.41
N TYR A 277 -20.88 14.70 23.47
CA TYR A 277 -20.22 13.56 24.15
C TYR A 277 -19.39 14.00 25.38
N ARG A 278 -19.84 15.04 26.09
CA ARG A 278 -19.13 15.70 27.20
C ARG A 278 -18.71 14.75 28.33
N HIS A 279 -19.55 13.78 28.64
CA HIS A 279 -19.34 12.83 29.74
C HIS A 279 -19.03 11.41 29.25
N SER A 280 -18.77 11.24 27.96
CA SER A 280 -18.48 9.93 27.38
C SER A 280 -17.00 9.60 27.46
N ASP A 281 -16.70 8.33 27.72
CA ASP A 281 -15.33 7.84 27.67
C ASP A 281 -14.75 7.86 26.24
N ARG A 282 -13.43 7.71 26.13
CA ARG A 282 -12.70 7.76 24.86
C ARG A 282 -13.13 6.67 23.86
N LYS A 283 -13.49 5.47 24.31
CA LYS A 283 -13.93 4.36 23.45
C LYS A 283 -15.29 4.66 22.85
N THR A 284 -16.22 5.13 23.66
CA THR A 284 -17.55 5.58 23.21
C THR A 284 -17.42 6.68 22.16
N ARG A 285 -16.57 7.69 22.42
CA ARG A 285 -16.26 8.76 21.47
C ARG A 285 -15.65 8.23 20.17
N ALA A 286 -14.66 7.34 20.26
CA ALA A 286 -14.02 6.76 19.08
C ALA A 286 -14.98 5.96 18.19
N ASN A 287 -15.98 5.31 18.77
CA ASN A 287 -17.01 4.59 18.01
C ASN A 287 -18.05 5.51 17.36
N ALA A 288 -18.29 6.69 17.95
CA ALA A 288 -19.30 7.62 17.46
C ALA A 288 -18.80 8.57 16.37
N VAL A 289 -17.49 8.89 16.34
CA VAL A 289 -16.94 9.98 15.53
C VAL A 289 -17.29 9.88 14.05
N ASP A 290 -17.23 8.68 13.46
CA ASP A 290 -17.46 8.50 12.02
C ASP A 290 -18.89 8.87 11.61
N ASN A 291 -19.87 8.55 12.45
CA ASN A 291 -21.28 8.82 12.19
C ASN A 291 -21.69 10.25 12.58
N PHE A 292 -20.85 10.94 13.36
CA PHE A 292 -21.14 12.28 13.85
C PHE A 292 -20.63 13.37 12.91
N VAL A 293 -19.39 13.24 12.45
CA VAL A 293 -18.71 14.31 11.71
C VAL A 293 -19.36 14.55 10.36
N ASN A 294 -19.41 15.81 9.96
CA ASN A 294 -19.87 16.18 8.62
C ASN A 294 -18.80 15.80 7.58
N SER A 295 -19.20 15.00 6.60
CA SER A 295 -18.34 14.43 5.56
C SER A 295 -18.26 15.27 4.27
N ASP A 296 -18.77 16.51 4.27
CA ASP A 296 -18.68 17.42 3.13
C ASP A 296 -17.22 17.69 2.74
N VAL A 297 -16.82 17.10 1.62
CA VAL A 297 -15.46 17.19 1.05
C VAL A 297 -15.04 18.63 0.72
N LYS A 298 -16.00 19.56 0.56
CA LYS A 298 -15.75 20.98 0.34
C LYS A 298 -15.41 21.75 1.61
N LYS A 299 -15.57 21.13 2.79
CA LYS A 299 -15.22 21.71 4.09
C LYS A 299 -14.01 21.05 4.72
N ILE A 300 -13.84 19.74 4.52
CA ILE A 300 -12.70 18.99 5.06
C ILE A 300 -12.49 17.66 4.34
N SER A 301 -11.23 17.26 4.27
CA SER A 301 -10.83 15.88 3.94
C SER A 301 -10.38 15.17 5.22
N TRP A 302 -11.25 14.33 5.76
CA TRP A 302 -10.97 13.57 6.97
C TRP A 302 -9.90 12.51 6.72
N SER A 303 -9.17 12.16 7.78
CA SER A 303 -8.39 10.94 7.84
C SER A 303 -8.55 10.31 9.22
N HIS A 304 -8.14 9.05 9.37
CA HIS A 304 -8.13 8.41 10.67
C HIS A 304 -7.39 9.26 11.72
N ASN A 305 -6.23 9.79 11.38
CA ASN A 305 -5.40 10.56 12.31
C ASN A 305 -6.09 11.83 12.82
N ILE A 306 -6.68 12.64 11.92
CA ILE A 306 -7.33 13.88 12.35
C ILE A 306 -8.65 13.62 13.09
N LYS A 307 -9.37 12.53 12.76
CA LYS A 307 -10.52 12.06 13.56
C LYS A 307 -10.08 11.64 14.97
N GLN A 308 -8.91 11.00 15.13
CA GLN A 308 -8.37 10.66 16.45
C GLN A 308 -8.00 11.89 17.27
N GLU A 309 -7.51 12.96 16.64
CA GLU A 309 -7.26 14.24 17.35
C GLU A 309 -8.56 14.91 17.80
N LEU A 310 -9.64 14.79 17.01
CA LEU A 310 -10.97 15.28 17.41
C LEU A 310 -11.50 14.51 18.63
N VAL A 311 -11.37 13.19 18.63
CA VAL A 311 -11.74 12.34 19.78
C VAL A 311 -11.00 12.76 21.05
N LYS A 312 -9.74 13.20 20.92
CA LYS A 312 -8.88 13.74 22.00
C LYS A 312 -9.11 15.22 22.30
N GLU A 313 -10.14 15.84 21.74
CA GLU A 313 -10.56 17.22 22.04
C GLU A 313 -9.52 18.27 21.63
N LYS A 314 -8.67 17.95 20.65
CA LYS A 314 -7.60 18.85 20.23
C LYS A 314 -8.13 19.88 19.24
N LEU A 315 -7.99 21.15 19.61
CA LEU A 315 -8.16 22.32 18.75
C LEU A 315 -6.82 22.73 18.16
N PHE A 316 -6.84 23.24 16.93
CA PHE A 316 -5.64 23.68 16.23
C PHE A 316 -5.75 25.10 15.72
N LYS A 317 -4.61 25.77 15.54
CA LYS A 317 -4.51 27.09 14.91
C LYS A 317 -3.72 26.96 13.61
N PHE A 318 -3.99 27.84 12.66
CA PHE A 318 -3.18 27.92 11.46
C PHE A 318 -1.77 28.44 11.80
N GLU A 319 -0.75 27.75 11.27
CA GLU A 319 0.65 28.03 11.53
C GLU A 319 1.33 28.51 10.25
N CYS A 320 1.57 29.82 10.13
CA CYS A 320 2.15 30.40 8.91
C CYS A 320 3.53 29.82 8.55
N TYR A 321 4.31 29.43 9.56
CA TYR A 321 5.63 28.80 9.38
C TYR A 321 5.55 27.39 8.76
N SER A 322 4.37 26.75 8.75
CA SER A 322 4.17 25.46 8.08
C SER A 322 4.11 25.59 6.55
N LEU A 323 4.02 26.80 5.98
CA LEU A 323 4.00 26.99 4.52
C LEU A 323 5.40 26.83 3.92
N THR A 324 5.58 25.84 3.03
CA THR A 324 6.88 25.57 2.38
C THR A 324 6.72 25.19 0.90
N GLN A 325 7.81 25.29 0.14
CA GLN A 325 7.88 24.83 -1.24
C GLN A 325 8.22 23.34 -1.31
N SER A 326 7.36 22.56 -1.97
CA SER A 326 7.48 21.10 -2.08
C SER A 326 7.46 20.66 -3.54
N LEU A 327 8.21 19.59 -3.84
CA LEU A 327 8.11 18.88 -5.11
C LEU A 327 6.85 18.02 -5.07
N TYR A 328 5.80 18.44 -5.78
CA TYR A 328 4.53 17.72 -5.81
C TYR A 328 4.57 16.55 -6.81
N ARG A 329 5.06 16.81 -8.04
CA ARG A 329 5.26 15.83 -9.12
C ARG A 329 6.58 16.12 -9.82
N PRO A 330 7.12 15.23 -10.67
CA PRO A 330 8.38 15.49 -11.37
C PRO A 330 8.34 16.85 -12.05
N PHE A 331 9.34 17.68 -11.74
CA PHE A 331 9.50 19.03 -12.31
C PHE A 331 8.35 20.01 -11.99
N THR A 332 7.43 19.66 -11.07
CA THR A 332 6.30 20.50 -10.67
C THR A 332 6.35 20.81 -9.18
N LYS A 333 6.55 22.09 -8.85
CA LYS A 333 6.54 22.57 -7.46
C LYS A 333 5.20 23.18 -7.10
N GLN A 334 4.82 23.02 -5.85
CA GLN A 334 3.65 23.67 -5.26
C GLN A 334 3.97 24.13 -3.84
N TRP A 335 3.17 25.07 -3.34
CA TRP A 335 3.13 25.36 -1.92
C TRP A 335 2.47 24.19 -1.18
N LEU A 336 3.03 23.86 -0.03
CA LEU A 336 2.55 22.82 0.88
C LEU A 336 2.35 23.42 2.28
N TYR A 337 1.26 23.04 2.94
CA TYR A 337 1.11 23.20 4.38
C TYR A 337 1.70 21.97 5.09
N TYR A 338 2.97 22.10 5.46
CA TYR A 338 3.80 21.05 6.02
C TYR A 338 3.67 21.02 7.54
N ASN A 339 2.80 20.12 8.04
CA ASN A 339 2.40 20.06 9.42
C ASN A 339 2.15 18.61 9.89
N ARG A 340 2.61 18.26 11.09
CA ARG A 340 2.52 16.89 11.63
C ARG A 340 1.09 16.40 11.88
N ILE A 341 0.14 17.30 12.09
CA ILE A 341 -1.26 16.98 12.36
C ILE A 341 -2.03 16.82 11.06
N PHE A 342 -1.84 17.75 10.13
CA PHE A 342 -2.60 17.80 8.87
C PHE A 342 -1.94 17.02 7.72
N ASN A 343 -0.82 16.35 7.96
CA ASN A 343 -0.23 15.41 7.01
C ASN A 343 -0.15 14.01 7.64
N ASP A 344 -0.80 13.03 7.03
CA ASP A 344 -0.91 11.67 7.58
C ASP A 344 0.44 10.93 7.73
N GLY A 345 1.44 11.26 6.91
CA GLY A 345 2.76 10.67 6.96
C GLY A 345 3.86 11.68 6.67
N VAL A 346 4.44 12.27 7.71
CA VAL A 346 5.64 13.14 7.60
C VAL A 346 6.96 12.36 7.69
N TYR A 347 6.93 11.12 8.21
CA TYR A 347 8.09 10.23 8.30
C TYR A 347 9.33 10.92 8.91
N GLN A 348 10.52 10.73 8.31
CA GLN A 348 11.75 11.40 8.73
C GLN A 348 11.95 12.75 8.01
N MET A 349 10.99 13.21 7.21
CA MET A 349 11.09 14.49 6.52
C MET A 349 11.43 15.65 7.46
N PRO A 350 10.92 15.74 8.71
CA PRO A 350 11.31 16.83 9.61
C PRO A 350 12.78 16.83 10.03
N ARG A 351 13.48 15.69 9.91
CA ARG A 351 14.93 15.62 10.11
C ARG A 351 15.71 15.90 8.82
N ILE A 352 15.08 15.81 7.65
CA ILE A 352 15.71 16.06 6.35
C ILE A 352 15.50 17.52 5.92
N PHE A 353 14.29 18.01 6.12
CA PHE A 353 13.79 19.36 5.91
C PHE A 353 12.99 19.78 7.15
N PRO A 354 13.61 20.45 8.14
CA PRO A 354 12.91 20.84 9.36
C PRO A 354 11.73 21.77 9.11
N ILE A 355 10.60 21.49 9.78
CA ILE A 355 9.37 22.27 9.66
C ILE A 355 9.64 23.71 10.11
N GLY A 356 9.22 24.68 9.30
CA GLY A 356 9.40 26.11 9.62
C GLY A 356 10.80 26.65 9.43
N GLN A 357 11.77 25.85 8.95
CA GLN A 357 13.15 26.29 8.76
C GLN A 357 13.60 26.10 7.30
N ALA A 358 14.23 27.12 6.73
CA ALA A 358 14.81 27.04 5.41
C ALA A 358 16.22 26.44 5.49
N VAL A 359 16.36 25.18 5.08
CA VAL A 359 17.65 24.47 5.06
C VAL A 359 18.06 24.10 3.64
N LYS A 360 19.37 24.00 3.38
CA LYS A 360 19.90 23.48 2.12
C LYS A 360 20.06 21.97 2.22
N ASN A 361 19.34 21.20 1.41
CA ASN A 361 19.53 19.76 1.32
C ASN A 361 19.31 19.27 -0.11
N GLN A 362 19.76 18.07 -0.41
CA GLN A 362 19.48 17.35 -1.65
C GLN A 362 19.01 15.96 -1.28
N VAL A 363 18.00 15.48 -2.00
CA VAL A 363 17.41 14.16 -1.78
C VAL A 363 17.27 13.47 -3.12
N ILE A 364 17.76 12.24 -3.20
CA ILE A 364 17.50 11.33 -4.31
C ILE A 364 16.22 10.58 -3.98
N GLN A 365 15.17 10.79 -4.77
CA GLN A 365 13.93 10.03 -4.66
C GLN A 365 13.91 8.93 -5.72
N VAL A 366 13.70 7.69 -5.29
CA VAL A 366 13.56 6.51 -6.18
C VAL A 366 12.16 5.92 -6.05
N SER A 367 11.66 5.31 -7.12
CA SER A 367 10.41 4.53 -7.10
C SER A 367 10.45 3.44 -6.05
N ALA A 368 9.36 3.24 -5.31
CA ALA A 368 9.29 2.16 -4.34
C ALA A 368 9.14 0.78 -4.98
N VAL A 369 9.32 -0.26 -4.16
CA VAL A 369 9.09 -1.66 -4.55
C VAL A 369 7.66 -1.83 -5.08
N GLY A 370 7.53 -2.43 -6.26
CA GLY A 370 6.25 -2.59 -6.94
C GLY A 370 5.78 -1.35 -7.71
N GLY A 371 6.71 -0.41 -8.00
CA GLY A 371 6.46 0.73 -8.87
C GLY A 371 5.90 0.28 -10.22
N ARG A 372 4.78 0.87 -10.63
CA ARG A 372 3.97 0.45 -11.78
C ARG A 372 4.52 0.97 -13.11
N SER A 373 5.32 2.03 -13.07
CA SER A 373 5.93 2.67 -14.23
C SER A 373 7.39 2.22 -14.48
N GLY A 374 7.84 1.18 -13.77
CA GLY A 374 9.24 0.77 -13.75
C GLY A 374 10.09 1.57 -12.77
N PHE A 375 11.40 1.29 -12.76
CA PHE A 375 12.34 1.98 -11.88
C PHE A 375 12.58 3.42 -12.37
N SER A 376 12.52 4.38 -11.46
CA SER A 376 12.73 5.80 -11.78
C SER A 376 13.42 6.53 -10.63
N VAL A 377 14.18 7.57 -10.97
CA VAL A 377 14.95 8.36 -10.01
C VAL A 377 14.89 9.86 -10.33
N LEU A 378 14.76 10.69 -9.29
CA LEU A 378 14.82 12.14 -9.41
C LEU A 378 15.49 12.75 -8.16
N MET A 379 16.48 13.61 -8.38
CA MET A 379 17.07 14.40 -7.29
C MET A 379 16.31 15.72 -7.12
N THR A 380 16.06 16.12 -5.87
CA THR A 380 15.40 17.38 -5.53
C THR A 380 16.08 18.09 -4.36
N LYS A 381 16.02 19.43 -4.38
CA LYS A 381 16.39 20.29 -3.25
C LYS A 381 15.20 20.73 -2.39
N ASN A 382 14.00 20.33 -2.78
CA ASN A 382 12.74 20.66 -2.13
C ASN A 382 12.11 19.41 -1.52
N LEU A 383 11.35 19.58 -0.44
CA LEU A 383 10.61 18.52 0.25
C LEU A 383 9.75 17.70 -0.74
N PRO A 384 10.03 16.41 -0.96
CA PRO A 384 9.29 15.60 -1.92
C PRO A 384 7.95 15.09 -1.37
N ASN A 385 6.92 15.12 -2.21
CA ASN A 385 5.68 14.37 -2.01
C ASN A 385 5.93 12.86 -2.18
N HIS A 386 5.17 12.04 -1.46
CA HIS A 386 5.25 10.58 -1.53
C HIS A 386 4.99 10.04 -2.95
N ASP A 387 4.09 10.69 -3.69
CA ASP A 387 3.69 10.34 -5.06
C ASP A 387 4.43 11.17 -6.13
N ALA A 388 5.50 11.88 -5.76
CA ALA A 388 6.34 12.55 -6.76
C ALA A 388 7.06 11.54 -7.66
N ILE A 389 7.53 10.41 -7.12
CA ILE A 389 8.05 9.26 -7.87
C ILE A 389 7.42 8.00 -7.25
N ASP A 390 6.38 7.41 -7.87
CA ASP A 390 5.58 6.24 -7.44
C ASP A 390 5.90 5.67 -6.03
N LYS A 391 5.25 6.26 -5.01
CA LYS A 391 5.40 5.89 -3.57
C LYS A 391 6.84 5.97 -3.03
N GLY A 392 7.64 6.85 -3.60
CA GLY A 392 9.09 6.76 -3.57
C GLY A 392 9.77 6.93 -2.23
N GLN A 393 10.95 6.32 -2.13
CA GLN A 393 11.90 6.45 -1.04
C GLN A 393 12.90 7.57 -1.32
N CYS A 394 13.25 8.30 -0.28
CA CYS A 394 14.04 9.52 -0.29
C CYS A 394 15.34 9.27 0.47
N PHE A 395 16.47 9.37 -0.23
CA PHE A 395 17.82 9.24 0.29
C PHE A 395 18.46 10.64 0.35
N PRO A 396 18.53 11.26 1.53
CA PRO A 396 19.01 12.62 1.69
C PRO A 396 20.54 12.69 1.68
N ARG A 397 21.10 13.85 1.37
CA ARG A 397 22.53 14.15 1.54
C ARG A 397 22.85 14.44 3.01
N TYR A 398 21.95 15.17 3.68
CA TYR A 398 22.12 15.61 5.06
C TYR A 398 20.92 15.28 5.95
N ILE A 399 21.19 15.14 7.25
CA ILE A 399 20.20 15.09 8.33
C ILE A 399 20.46 16.27 9.26
N TYR A 400 19.38 16.83 9.79
CA TYR A 400 19.35 17.94 10.73
C TYR A 400 18.81 17.47 12.08
N GLU A 401 19.53 17.82 13.14
CA GLU A 401 19.14 17.58 14.52
C GLU A 401 19.16 18.89 15.31
N ASP A 402 18.26 19.03 16.28
CA ASP A 402 18.29 20.17 17.19
C ASP A 402 19.56 20.09 18.04
N ASN A 403 20.25 21.21 18.19
CA ASN A 403 21.34 21.36 19.14
C ASN A 403 20.78 21.23 20.56
N ILE A 404 20.66 19.99 21.06
CA ILE A 404 20.57 19.76 22.48
C ILE A 404 21.98 20.05 23.01
N VAL A 405 22.21 21.30 23.40
CA VAL A 405 23.34 21.64 24.27
C VAL A 405 23.13 20.81 25.53
N SER A 406 23.81 19.68 25.58
CA SER A 406 23.92 18.84 26.75
C SER A 406 24.68 19.64 27.80
N LYS A 407 23.95 20.41 28.61
CA LYS A 407 24.42 20.76 29.95
C LYS A 407 24.67 19.43 30.65
N ASN A 408 25.94 19.08 30.82
CA ASN A 408 26.49 17.86 31.39
C ASN A 408 26.79 16.72 30.40
N LYS A 409 27.98 16.74 29.81
CA LYS A 409 28.87 15.57 29.81
C LYS A 409 30.34 15.96 29.59
N ASN A 410 31.19 15.30 30.37
CA ASN A 410 32.61 15.57 30.58
C ASN A 410 33.44 15.72 29.30
N LYS A 411 34.36 16.69 29.31
CA LYS A 411 35.50 16.83 28.41
C LYS A 411 36.38 15.55 28.48
N LYS A 412 36.06 14.50 27.71
CA LYS A 412 37.02 13.42 27.37
C LYS A 412 36.61 12.46 26.24
N GLN A 413 35.64 12.82 25.38
CA GLN A 413 35.31 12.02 24.17
C GLN A 413 35.17 12.88 22.90
N SER A 414 35.86 14.02 22.83
CA SER A 414 35.81 14.95 21.70
C SER A 414 36.73 14.59 20.52
N HIS A 415 37.28 13.37 20.45
CA HIS A 415 38.32 13.03 19.46
C HIS A 415 37.94 11.98 18.41
N LEU A 416 36.69 11.53 18.32
CA LEU A 416 36.27 10.56 17.27
C LEU A 416 35.43 11.13 16.13
N PHE A 417 35.05 12.41 16.16
CA PHE A 417 34.22 13.04 15.11
C PHE A 417 34.73 14.40 14.63
N THR A 418 36.04 14.67 14.73
CA THR A 418 36.61 15.98 14.41
C THR A 418 36.73 16.29 12.91
N ASN A 419 36.37 15.37 12.02
CA ASN A 419 36.32 15.65 10.59
C ASN A 419 34.86 15.51 10.13
N PHE A 420 34.34 16.54 9.45
CA PHE A 420 33.04 16.63 8.75
C PHE A 420 31.84 17.33 9.44
N THR A 421 32.03 18.08 10.53
CA THR A 421 30.97 18.99 11.03
C THR A 421 31.12 20.39 10.42
N GLN A 422 30.20 20.79 9.55
CA GLN A 422 30.07 22.19 9.14
C GLN A 422 28.88 22.81 9.89
N GLU A 423 29.17 23.68 10.84
CA GLU A 423 28.14 24.47 11.54
C GLU A 423 27.45 25.42 10.55
N SER A 424 26.16 25.21 10.34
CA SER A 424 25.30 26.19 9.66
C SER A 424 24.90 27.24 10.69
N LYS A 425 25.50 28.44 10.62
CA LYS A 425 25.24 29.59 11.53
C LYS A 425 23.82 30.17 11.49
N THR A 426 22.85 29.55 10.82
CA THR A 426 21.51 30.12 10.60
C THR A 426 20.35 29.46 11.36
N ALA A 427 20.59 28.44 12.18
CA ALA A 427 19.60 27.92 13.12
C ALA A 427 20.32 27.05 14.17
N ASN A 428 19.71 26.81 15.32
CA ASN A 428 20.20 25.87 16.35
C ASN A 428 20.17 24.39 15.88
N LEU A 429 20.56 24.12 14.64
CA LEU A 429 20.54 22.82 14.01
C LEU A 429 21.97 22.36 13.69
N GLN A 430 22.30 21.16 14.14
CA GLN A 430 23.48 20.43 13.69
C GLN A 430 23.15 19.68 12.40
N ARG A 431 24.09 19.72 11.44
CA ARG A 431 23.97 19.09 10.13
C ARG A 431 24.98 17.94 10.03
N HIS A 432 24.49 16.75 9.69
CA HIS A 432 25.29 15.54 9.51
C HIS A 432 25.10 14.98 8.12
N ASP A 433 26.10 14.26 7.62
CA ASP A 433 25.97 13.41 6.44
C ASP A 433 25.01 12.25 6.76
N ALA A 434 24.15 11.94 5.81
CA ALA A 434 22.98 11.08 6.04
C ALA A 434 23.22 9.58 5.88
#